data_AF-A0A1V5ZDE9-F1
#
_entry.id   AF-A0A1V5ZDE9-F1
#
_cell.length_a   1.000
_cell.length_b   1.000
_cell.length_c   1.000
_cell.angle_alpha   90.00
_cell.angle_beta   90.00
_cell.angle_gamma   90.00
#
_symmetry.space_group_name_H-M   'P 1'
#
loop_
_entity.id
_entity.type
_entity.pdbx_description
1 polymer ?
#
loop_
_entity_poly.entity_id
_entity_poly.type
_entity_poly.pdbx_seq_one_letter_code
_entity_poly.pdbx_strand_id
1 'polypeptide(L)'
;MAVRSASRSSAVTARSVIGGSLLVVLVSIVTPYSEYRLHSVELFQGQLPLGALATLVVIVLPLQCLLARFFPVWRLRESEILFMFSMGFAGLMVYHIGMMGLFLSMISSPEYFASPENQYARYLLPYLPGWAVVPNSNSAMTWFYTGLPSGAAIPWRVWVGPLFWWWSFFLAFLVLCGSLTAILRKQWFDHEKIRFPQAEVTLALVEGSGGESSRSTVSGSPTFWAGFALSAGVLVWNSVSYFRPI
;
A
#
# COMPACT_ATOMS: atom_id res chain seq x y z
N MET A 1 -30.11 15.42 -12.74
CA MET A 1 -29.47 14.38 -11.91
C MET A 1 -29.25 14.98 -10.54
N ALA A 2 -30.16 14.70 -9.60
CA ALA A 2 -30.20 15.38 -8.30
C ALA A 2 -29.02 14.91 -7.44
N VAL A 3 -28.15 15.86 -7.05
CA VAL A 3 -27.14 15.64 -6.01
C VAL A 3 -27.92 15.38 -4.71
N ARG A 4 -28.13 14.10 -4.37
CA ARG A 4 -28.65 13.71 -3.07
C ARG A 4 -27.71 14.34 -2.03
N SER A 5 -28.27 15.19 -1.17
CA SER A 5 -27.57 15.72 0.00
C SER A 5 -27.23 14.54 0.91
N ALA A 6 -26.05 13.95 0.71
CA ALA A 6 -25.51 12.94 1.61
C ALA A 6 -25.42 13.61 2.99
N SER A 7 -26.18 13.08 3.96
CA SER A 7 -26.01 13.43 5.37
C SER A 7 -24.51 13.33 5.67
N ARG A 8 -23.88 14.45 6.08
CA ARG A 8 -22.45 14.54 6.39
C ARG A 8 -22.14 13.73 7.66
N SER A 9 -22.23 12.42 7.58
CA SER A 9 -21.61 11.54 8.57
C SER A 9 -20.10 11.65 8.39
N SER A 10 -19.38 11.94 9.46
CA SER A 10 -17.91 12.03 9.41
C SER A 10 -17.35 10.72 8.87
N ALA A 11 -16.56 10.80 7.79
CA ALA A 11 -15.81 9.66 7.27
C ALA A 11 -14.73 9.20 8.26
N VAL A 12 -14.26 10.12 9.10
CA VAL A 12 -13.26 9.85 10.14
C VAL A 12 -13.98 9.50 11.42
N THR A 13 -14.04 8.20 11.72
CA THR A 13 -14.50 7.62 12.98
C THR A 13 -13.40 6.78 13.61
N ALA A 14 -13.43 6.54 14.92
CA ALA A 14 -12.46 5.66 15.59
C ALA A 14 -12.40 4.26 14.94
N ARG A 15 -13.55 3.72 14.52
CA ARG A 15 -13.64 2.43 13.83
C ARG A 15 -12.92 2.44 12.48
N SER A 16 -13.13 3.48 11.68
CA SER A 16 -12.48 3.64 10.37
C SER A 16 -10.96 3.83 10.49
N VAL A 17 -10.50 4.55 11.53
CA VAL A 17 -9.07 4.75 11.78
C VAL A 17 -8.41 3.45 12.24
N ILE A 18 -9.02 2.73 13.20
CA ILE A 18 -8.51 1.45 13.67
C ILE A 18 -8.52 0.42 12.53
N GLY A 19 -9.66 0.28 11.84
CA GLY A 19 -9.81 -0.64 10.71
C GLY A 19 -8.82 -0.33 9.59
N GLY A 20 -8.70 0.94 9.21
CA GLY A 20 -7.76 1.38 8.18
C GLY A 20 -6.31 1.15 8.58
N SER A 21 -5.95 1.41 9.84
CA SER A 21 -4.61 1.13 10.36
C SER A 21 -4.27 -0.36 10.34
N LEU A 22 -5.22 -1.22 10.73
CA LEU A 22 -5.07 -2.67 10.65
C LEU A 22 -4.89 -3.14 9.21
N LEU A 23 -5.65 -2.57 8.26
CA LEU A 23 -5.47 -2.86 6.84
C LEU A 23 -4.10 -2.43 6.34
N VAL A 24 -3.62 -1.24 6.72
CA VAL A 24 -2.27 -0.76 6.37
C VAL A 24 -1.20 -1.71 6.91
N VAL A 25 -1.29 -2.12 8.19
CA VAL A 25 -0.35 -3.09 8.77
C VAL A 25 -0.39 -4.42 8.01
N LEU A 26 -1.59 -4.91 7.69
CA LEU A 26 -1.76 -6.15 6.94
C LEU A 26 -1.07 -6.09 5.57
N VAL A 27 -1.34 -5.05 4.78
CA VAL A 27 -0.73 -4.92 3.44
C VAL A 27 0.78 -4.67 3.54
N SER A 28 1.25 -3.92 4.54
CA SER A 28 2.69 -3.71 4.77
C SER A 28 3.44 -4.99 5.14
N ILE A 29 2.76 -6.02 5.68
CA ILE A 29 3.37 -7.33 5.96
C ILE A 29 3.25 -8.25 4.73
N VAL A 30 2.04 -8.36 4.17
CA VAL A 30 1.72 -9.33 3.12
C VAL A 30 2.49 -9.01 1.83
N THR A 31 2.55 -7.74 1.44
CA THR A 31 3.17 -7.37 0.16
C THR A 31 4.67 -7.70 0.08
N PRO A 32 5.54 -7.25 0.99
CA PRO A 32 6.97 -7.56 0.91
C PRO A 32 7.25 -9.04 1.16
N TYR A 33 6.42 -9.72 1.94
CA TYR A 33 6.53 -11.18 2.07
C TYR A 33 6.22 -11.88 0.73
N SER A 34 5.16 -11.46 0.05
CA SER A 34 4.80 -12.00 -1.26
C SER A 34 5.89 -11.75 -2.31
N GLU A 35 6.49 -10.56 -2.34
CA GLU A 35 7.53 -10.19 -3.29
C GLU A 35 8.89 -10.82 -2.96
N TYR A 36 9.45 -10.54 -1.77
CA TYR A 36 10.84 -10.92 -1.46
C TYR A 36 11.01 -12.36 -0.98
N ARG A 37 9.99 -12.97 -0.37
CA ARG A 37 10.07 -14.34 0.15
C ARG A 37 9.44 -15.36 -0.78
N LEU A 38 8.26 -15.06 -1.33
CA LEU A 38 7.55 -15.99 -2.20
C LEU A 38 7.87 -15.78 -3.68
N HIS A 39 8.57 -14.71 -4.06
CA HIS A 39 8.83 -14.34 -5.46
C HIS A 39 7.56 -14.39 -6.32
N SER A 40 6.46 -13.92 -5.73
CA SER A 40 5.11 -14.03 -6.27
C SER A 40 4.61 -12.67 -6.76
N VAL A 41 3.30 -12.45 -6.74
CA VAL A 41 2.68 -11.28 -7.34
C VAL A 41 3.03 -9.98 -6.60
N GLU A 42 3.31 -8.95 -7.38
CA GLU A 42 3.52 -7.60 -6.88
C GLU A 42 2.16 -6.91 -6.64
N LEU A 43 1.65 -6.95 -5.40
CA LEU A 43 0.31 -6.45 -5.07
C LEU A 43 0.14 -4.92 -5.16
N PHE A 44 1.18 -4.15 -5.48
CA PHE A 44 1.06 -2.70 -5.63
C PHE A 44 0.95 -2.29 -7.10
N GLN A 45 1.22 -3.18 -8.06
CA GLN A 45 1.19 -2.83 -9.48
C GLN A 45 -0.22 -2.44 -9.94
N GLY A 46 -0.26 -1.54 -10.94
CA GLY A 46 -1.48 -1.05 -11.55
C GLY A 46 -1.87 0.35 -11.08
N GLN A 47 -2.72 0.99 -11.88
CA GLN A 47 -3.28 2.31 -11.61
C GLN A 47 -4.19 2.35 -10.37
N LEU A 48 -4.90 1.24 -10.15
CA LEU A 48 -5.60 0.92 -8.91
C LEU A 48 -4.79 -0.22 -8.29
N PRO A 49 -4.02 0.03 -7.21
CA PRO A 49 -3.13 -0.96 -6.63
C PRO A 49 -3.91 -2.21 -6.29
N LEU A 50 -3.51 -3.34 -6.88
CA LEU A 50 -4.25 -4.60 -6.77
C LEU A 50 -4.50 -4.99 -5.31
N GLY A 51 -3.53 -4.76 -4.42
CA GLY A 51 -3.59 -5.07 -2.99
C GLY A 51 -4.63 -4.24 -2.25
N ALA A 52 -4.80 -2.96 -2.60
CA ALA A 52 -5.83 -2.11 -2.00
C ALA A 52 -7.22 -2.57 -2.44
N LEU A 53 -7.38 -2.86 -3.74
CA LEU A 53 -8.63 -3.36 -4.30
C LEU A 53 -8.98 -4.77 -3.79
N ALA A 54 -7.99 -5.67 -3.74
CA ALA A 54 -8.15 -7.02 -3.19
C ALA A 54 -8.52 -6.96 -1.70
N THR A 55 -7.90 -6.07 -0.92
CA THR A 55 -8.28 -5.86 0.48
C THR A 55 -9.73 -5.40 0.60
N LEU A 56 -10.18 -4.47 -0.26
CA LEU A 56 -11.58 -4.05 -0.28
C LEU A 56 -12.52 -5.22 -0.60
N VAL A 57 -12.25 -5.96 -1.69
CA VAL A 57 -13.16 -6.99 -2.23
C VAL A 57 -13.12 -8.29 -1.45
N VAL A 58 -11.96 -8.72 -0.98
CA VAL A 58 -11.76 -10.02 -0.30
C VAL A 58 -11.92 -9.92 1.21
N ILE A 59 -11.64 -8.75 1.81
CA ILE A 59 -11.67 -8.57 3.26
C ILE A 59 -12.83 -7.68 3.68
N VAL A 60 -12.87 -6.44 3.20
CA VAL A 60 -13.80 -5.42 3.75
C VAL A 60 -15.25 -5.70 3.34
N LEU A 61 -15.53 -6.01 2.07
CA LEU A 61 -16.91 -6.28 1.61
C LEU A 61 -17.50 -7.57 2.24
N PRO A 62 -16.78 -8.70 2.32
CA PRO A 62 -17.29 -9.89 2.99
C PRO A 62 -17.47 -9.68 4.49
N LEU A 63 -16.55 -8.98 5.15
CA LEU A 63 -16.68 -8.59 6.55
C LEU A 63 -17.93 -7.73 6.76
N GLN A 64 -18.19 -6.76 5.88
CA GLN A 64 -19.38 -5.93 5.94
C GLN A 64 -20.67 -6.75 5.80
N CYS A 65 -20.69 -7.74 4.89
CA CYS A 65 -21.82 -8.65 4.72
C CYS A 65 -22.06 -9.48 6.00
N LEU A 66 -20.98 -10.00 6.60
CA LEU A 66 -21.02 -10.73 7.86
C LEU A 66 -21.57 -9.87 9.01
N LEU A 67 -21.06 -8.65 9.15
CA LEU A 67 -21.54 -7.69 10.16
C LEU A 67 -23.00 -7.32 9.94
N ALA A 68 -23.43 -7.08 8.69
CA ALA A 68 -24.82 -6.80 8.39
C ALA A 68 -25.75 -7.98 8.75
N ARG A 69 -25.28 -9.22 8.59
CA ARG A 69 -26.08 -10.43 8.87
C ARG A 69 -26.17 -10.78 10.35
N PHE A 70 -25.07 -10.66 11.10
CA PHE A 70 -24.97 -11.16 12.47
C PHE A 70 -24.86 -10.06 13.53
N PHE A 71 -24.28 -8.91 13.19
CA PHE A 71 -23.99 -7.81 14.12
C PHE A 71 -24.35 -6.44 13.54
N PRO A 72 -25.64 -6.18 13.23
CA PRO A 72 -26.05 -4.99 12.47
C PRO A 72 -25.65 -3.66 13.13
N VAL A 73 -25.47 -3.63 14.46
CA VAL A 73 -24.99 -2.46 15.21
C VAL A 73 -23.54 -2.08 14.84
N TRP A 74 -22.73 -3.05 14.42
CA TRP A 74 -21.32 -2.88 14.07
C TRP A 74 -21.10 -2.62 12.57
N ARG A 75 -22.18 -2.50 11.80
CA ARG A 75 -22.13 -2.25 10.36
C ARG A 75 -21.34 -0.97 10.07
N LEU A 76 -20.40 -1.07 9.12
CA LEU A 76 -19.61 0.07 8.67
C LEU A 76 -20.43 0.93 7.71
N ARG A 77 -20.22 2.24 7.78
CA ARG A 77 -20.77 3.20 6.83
C ARG A 77 -19.91 3.22 5.55
N GLU A 78 -20.52 3.63 4.45
CA GLU A 78 -19.81 3.79 3.17
C GLU A 78 -18.61 4.74 3.30
N SER A 79 -18.78 5.84 4.05
CA SER A 79 -17.71 6.80 4.32
C SER A 79 -16.57 6.21 5.16
N GLU A 80 -16.87 5.30 6.08
CA GLU A 80 -15.85 4.58 6.88
C GLU A 80 -15.07 3.61 5.99
N ILE A 81 -15.74 2.87 5.11
CA ILE A 81 -15.13 1.94 4.16
C ILE A 81 -14.23 2.67 3.15
N LEU A 82 -14.71 3.79 2.59
CA LEU A 82 -13.92 4.61 1.68
C LEU A 82 -12.68 5.19 2.37
N PHE A 83 -12.81 5.64 3.61
CA PHE A 83 -11.67 6.14 4.38
C PHE A 83 -10.64 5.04 4.64
N MET A 84 -11.09 3.84 5.06
CA MET A 84 -10.23 2.67 5.24
C MET A 84 -9.50 2.29 3.94
N PHE A 85 -10.21 2.29 2.81
CA PHE A 85 -9.63 2.04 1.50
C PHE A 85 -8.59 3.11 1.13
N SER A 86 -8.89 4.40 1.33
CA SER A 86 -7.93 5.49 1.07
C SER A 86 -6.66 5.36 1.92
N MET A 87 -6.78 4.95 3.18
CA MET A 87 -5.62 4.67 4.04
C MET A 87 -4.76 3.53 3.46
N GLY A 88 -5.39 2.40 3.10
CA GLY A 88 -4.69 1.26 2.52
C GLY A 88 -4.02 1.59 1.18
N PHE A 89 -4.73 2.31 0.30
CA PHE A 89 -4.21 2.80 -0.97
C PHE A 89 -2.99 3.68 -0.78
N ALA A 90 -3.08 4.70 0.07
CA ALA A 90 -1.97 5.61 0.35
C ALA A 90 -0.78 4.87 0.98
N GLY A 91 -1.06 3.97 1.94
CA GLY A 91 -0.04 3.15 2.60
C GLY A 91 0.72 2.27 1.61
N LEU A 92 0.02 1.54 0.74
CA LEU A 92 0.62 0.69 -0.29
C LEU A 92 1.49 1.48 -1.29
N MET A 93 0.99 2.64 -1.73
CA MET A 93 1.71 3.49 -2.70
C MET A 93 2.97 4.10 -2.13
N VAL A 94 2.96 4.51 -0.86
CA VAL A 94 4.13 5.09 -0.19
C VAL A 94 5.15 3.99 0.14
N TYR A 95 4.70 2.86 0.67
CA TYR A 95 5.57 1.87 1.29
C TYR A 95 6.43 1.04 0.31
N HIS A 96 5.92 0.69 -0.87
CA HIS A 96 6.43 -0.48 -1.59
C HIS A 96 7.72 -0.26 -2.42
N ILE A 97 7.61 -0.10 -3.75
CA ILE A 97 8.79 -0.17 -4.65
C ILE A 97 9.81 0.91 -4.31
N GLY A 98 9.33 2.13 -4.04
CA GLY A 98 10.20 3.26 -3.79
C GLY A 98 10.96 3.14 -2.49
N MET A 99 10.29 2.80 -1.38
CA MET A 99 10.81 3.06 -0.03
C MET A 99 11.40 1.83 0.68
N MET A 100 10.87 0.62 0.49
CA MET A 100 11.41 -0.57 1.17
C MET A 100 12.48 -1.29 0.37
N GLY A 101 12.22 -1.60 -0.90
CA GLY A 101 13.14 -2.37 -1.73
C GLY A 101 14.25 -1.52 -2.34
N LEU A 102 13.86 -0.62 -3.25
CA LEU A 102 14.83 0.16 -4.02
C LEU A 102 15.59 1.16 -3.16
N PHE A 103 14.90 1.91 -2.31
CA PHE A 103 15.55 2.93 -1.50
C PHE A 103 16.56 2.36 -0.51
N LEU A 104 16.22 1.30 0.24
CA LEU A 104 17.18 0.67 1.16
C LEU A 104 18.38 0.10 0.42
N SER A 105 18.17 -0.50 -0.76
CA SER A 105 19.28 -0.94 -1.62
C SER A 105 20.10 0.24 -2.15
N MET A 106 19.47 1.36 -2.52
CA MET A 106 20.15 2.54 -3.04
C MET A 106 21.10 3.16 -2.02
N ILE A 107 20.69 3.24 -0.74
CA ILE A 107 21.51 3.85 0.31
C ILE A 107 22.55 2.88 0.91
N SER A 108 22.46 1.58 0.64
CA SER A 108 23.40 0.57 1.16
C SER A 108 24.35 0.01 0.10
N SER A 109 23.94 -0.01 -1.16
CA SER A 109 24.70 -0.60 -2.28
C SER A 109 26.06 0.05 -2.55
N PRO A 110 26.27 1.38 -2.46
CA PRO A 110 27.56 1.97 -2.81
C PRO A 110 28.70 1.46 -1.93
N GLU A 111 28.42 1.23 -0.64
CA GLU A 111 29.36 0.73 0.36
C GLU A 111 29.53 -0.79 0.29
N TYR A 112 28.44 -1.55 0.08
CA TYR A 112 28.51 -3.01 0.00
C TYR A 112 29.16 -3.52 -1.28
N PHE A 113 28.83 -2.93 -2.43
CA PHE A 113 29.31 -3.37 -3.74
C PHE A 113 30.60 -2.67 -4.16
N ALA A 114 31.25 -1.86 -3.31
CA ALA A 114 32.52 -1.24 -3.64
C ALA A 114 33.58 -2.30 -3.94
N SER A 115 34.15 -2.29 -5.15
CA SER A 115 35.15 -3.26 -5.58
C SER A 115 36.31 -2.57 -6.33
N PRO A 116 37.47 -3.23 -6.47
CA PRO A 116 38.57 -2.71 -7.28
C PRO A 116 38.19 -2.47 -8.74
N GLU A 117 37.24 -3.23 -9.29
CA GLU A 117 36.79 -3.16 -10.68
C GLU A 117 35.90 -1.94 -10.93
N ASN A 118 34.95 -1.64 -10.03
CA ASN A 118 34.06 -0.48 -10.18
C ASN A 118 34.64 0.82 -9.59
N GLN A 119 35.66 0.72 -8.75
CA GLN A 119 36.38 1.83 -8.14
C GLN A 119 35.48 2.82 -7.38
N TYR A 120 34.36 2.35 -6.83
CA TYR A 120 33.42 3.21 -6.09
C TYR A 120 34.07 3.90 -4.89
N ALA A 121 34.97 3.20 -4.19
CA ALA A 121 35.72 3.78 -3.08
C ALA A 121 36.58 4.98 -3.49
N ARG A 122 37.02 5.05 -4.75
CA ARG A 122 37.86 6.14 -5.27
C ARG A 122 37.04 7.27 -5.89
N TYR A 123 36.01 6.93 -6.67
CA TYR A 123 35.32 7.91 -7.52
C TYR A 123 33.89 8.24 -7.10
N LEU A 124 33.26 7.45 -6.23
CA LEU A 124 31.87 7.63 -5.83
C LEU A 124 31.76 8.01 -4.34
N LEU A 125 32.20 7.13 -3.44
CA LEU A 125 32.03 7.29 -1.99
C LEU A 125 32.56 8.62 -1.43
N PRO A 126 33.71 9.17 -1.87
CA PRO A 126 34.21 10.45 -1.35
C PRO A 126 33.30 11.65 -1.63
N TYR A 127 32.41 11.56 -2.63
CA TYR A 127 31.49 12.64 -3.01
C TYR A 127 30.08 12.43 -2.47
N LEU A 128 29.81 11.28 -1.85
CA LEU A 128 28.54 11.02 -1.20
C LEU A 128 28.58 11.53 0.24
N PRO A 129 27.60 12.32 0.68
CA PRO A 129 27.56 12.77 2.05
C PRO A 129 27.32 11.57 2.98
N GLY A 130 28.05 11.50 4.10
CA GLY A 130 27.96 10.39 5.05
C GLY A 130 26.60 10.21 5.73
N TRP A 131 25.69 11.17 5.58
CA TRP A 131 24.29 11.03 5.99
C TRP A 131 23.40 10.42 4.91
N ALA A 132 23.79 10.37 3.64
CA ALA A 132 22.93 9.83 2.57
C ALA A 132 23.11 8.33 2.35
N VAL A 133 24.28 7.79 2.71
CA VAL A 133 24.68 6.39 2.51
C VAL A 133 24.91 5.75 3.86
N VAL A 134 24.58 4.47 3.97
CA VAL A 134 24.79 3.71 5.19
C VAL A 134 26.20 3.11 5.19
N PRO A 135 27.06 3.46 6.17
CA PRO A 135 28.44 2.98 6.18
C PRO A 135 28.52 1.48 6.47
N ASN A 136 29.48 0.78 5.85
CA ASN A 136 29.74 -0.64 6.14
C ASN A 136 30.62 -0.85 7.39
N SER A 137 30.48 -0.01 8.42
CA SER A 137 31.21 -0.18 9.68
C SER A 137 30.80 -1.48 10.38
N ASN A 138 31.77 -2.26 10.88
CA ASN A 138 31.54 -3.55 11.54
C ASN A 138 30.72 -4.54 10.70
N SER A 139 30.91 -4.55 9.38
CA SER A 139 30.23 -5.46 8.45
C SER A 139 28.70 -5.28 8.41
N ALA A 140 28.18 -4.12 8.81
CA ALA A 140 26.73 -3.88 8.87
C ALA A 140 26.03 -4.03 7.51
N MET A 141 26.63 -3.56 6.41
CA MET A 141 26.06 -3.73 5.07
C MET A 141 26.27 -5.16 4.58
N THR A 142 27.38 -5.80 4.94
CA THR A 142 27.56 -7.22 4.66
C THR A 142 26.44 -8.05 5.26
N TRP A 143 26.12 -7.87 6.54
CA TRP A 143 25.02 -8.58 7.21
C TRP A 143 23.64 -8.23 6.65
N PHE A 144 23.44 -7.02 6.13
CA PHE A 144 22.19 -6.65 5.46
C PHE A 144 21.95 -7.50 4.21
N TYR A 145 22.98 -7.72 3.37
CA TYR A 145 22.86 -8.47 2.13
C TYR A 145 23.03 -9.99 2.29
N THR A 146 23.91 -10.44 3.19
CA THR A 146 24.22 -11.88 3.36
C THR A 146 23.44 -12.54 4.50
N GLY A 147 22.71 -11.76 5.29
CA GLY A 147 22.01 -12.22 6.49
C GLY A 147 22.79 -11.98 7.78
N LEU A 148 22.03 -11.76 8.86
CA LEU A 148 22.56 -11.50 10.19
C LEU A 148 23.07 -12.80 10.84
N PRO A 149 24.27 -12.80 11.46
CA PRO A 149 24.77 -13.96 12.20
C PRO A 149 23.82 -14.37 13.34
N SER A 150 23.76 -15.68 13.64
CA SER A 150 22.93 -16.19 14.72
C SER A 150 23.28 -15.55 16.07
N GLY A 151 22.29 -14.97 16.75
CA GLY A 151 22.46 -14.31 18.05
C GLY A 151 23.02 -12.89 17.99
N ALA A 152 23.39 -12.38 16.80
CA ALA A 152 23.76 -10.98 16.66
C ALA A 152 22.53 -10.06 16.68
N ALA A 153 22.69 -8.86 17.23
CA ALA A 153 21.66 -7.82 17.19
C ALA A 153 21.77 -7.02 15.88
N ILE A 154 20.63 -6.54 15.36
CA ILE A 154 20.60 -5.67 14.18
C ILE A 154 21.37 -4.37 14.49
N PRO A 155 22.34 -3.95 13.65
CA PRO A 155 23.16 -2.76 13.90
C PRO A 155 22.42 -1.46 13.58
N TRP A 156 21.32 -1.16 14.29
CA TRP A 156 20.45 -0.01 14.02
C TRP A 156 21.18 1.34 13.98
N ARG A 157 22.26 1.49 14.77
CA ARG A 157 23.00 2.75 14.88
C ARG A 157 23.51 3.29 13.54
N VAL A 158 23.91 2.42 12.61
CA VAL A 158 24.40 2.88 11.29
C VAL A 158 23.26 3.38 10.39
N TRP A 159 22.03 2.92 10.63
CA TRP A 159 20.86 3.26 9.84
C TRP A 159 20.16 4.53 10.31
N VAL A 160 20.21 4.86 11.60
CA VAL A 160 19.45 5.98 12.19
C VAL A 160 19.73 7.30 11.46
N GLY A 161 21.01 7.63 11.21
CA GLY A 161 21.40 8.87 10.54
C GLY A 161 20.81 8.96 9.13
N PRO A 162 21.13 8.00 8.23
CA PRO A 162 20.59 8.02 6.87
C PRO A 162 19.07 7.95 6.79
N LEU A 163 18.45 7.07 7.58
CA LEU A 163 17.00 6.96 7.60
C LEU A 163 16.35 8.27 8.07
N PHE A 164 16.88 8.94 9.10
CA PHE A 164 16.32 10.20 9.59
C PHE A 164 16.25 11.27 8.49
N TRP A 165 17.34 11.50 7.76
CA TRP A 165 17.39 12.52 6.72
C TRP A 165 16.50 12.18 5.53
N TRP A 166 16.52 10.93 5.08
CA TRP A 166 15.69 10.49 3.97
C TRP A 166 14.20 10.49 4.32
N TRP A 167 13.80 9.99 5.49
CA TRP A 167 12.40 10.05 5.92
C TRP A 167 11.92 11.49 6.14
N SER A 168 12.79 12.40 6.58
CA SER A 168 12.47 13.82 6.65
C SER A 168 12.22 14.41 5.26
N PHE A 169 13.05 14.07 4.28
CA PHE A 169 12.84 14.44 2.88
C PHE A 169 11.53 13.89 2.32
N PHE A 170 11.26 12.59 2.52
CA PHE A 170 10.02 11.97 2.04
C PHE A 170 8.79 12.58 2.69
N LEU A 171 8.83 12.88 3.99
CA LEU A 171 7.75 13.57 4.67
C LEU A 171 7.51 14.96 4.08
N ALA A 172 8.57 15.76 3.88
CA ALA A 172 8.46 17.07 3.25
C ALA A 172 7.89 16.99 1.82
N PHE A 173 8.33 15.98 1.06
CA PHE A 173 7.84 15.73 -0.29
C PHE A 173 6.35 15.33 -0.30
N LEU A 174 5.91 14.47 0.61
CA LEU A 174 4.50 14.11 0.75
C LEU A 174 3.63 15.31 1.15
N VAL A 175 4.14 16.17 2.03
CA VAL A 175 3.46 17.43 2.41
C VAL A 175 3.35 18.37 1.21
N LEU A 176 4.41 18.50 0.41
CA LEU A 176 4.39 19.27 -0.84
C LEU A 176 3.35 18.72 -1.81
N CYS A 177 3.36 17.41 -2.09
CA CYS A 177 2.37 16.76 -2.94
C CYS A 177 0.95 16.99 -2.43
N GLY A 178 0.71 16.79 -1.12
CA GLY A 178 -0.59 17.04 -0.50
C GLY A 178 -1.04 18.50 -0.62
N SER A 179 -0.11 19.45 -0.48
CA SER A 179 -0.37 20.88 -0.65
C SER A 179 -0.74 21.22 -2.09
N LEU A 180 0.01 20.68 -3.06
CA LEU A 180 -0.29 20.84 -4.49
C LEU A 180 -1.66 20.24 -4.82
N THR A 181 -1.97 19.03 -4.32
CA THR A 181 -3.30 18.42 -4.49
C THR A 181 -4.38 19.30 -3.88
N ALA A 182 -4.17 19.89 -2.70
CA ALA A 182 -5.16 20.78 -2.09
C ALA A 182 -5.46 22.04 -2.93
N ILE A 183 -4.42 22.62 -3.54
CA ILE A 183 -4.55 23.78 -4.45
C ILE A 183 -5.25 23.36 -5.75
N LEU A 184 -4.77 22.29 -6.39
CA LEU A 184 -5.27 21.83 -7.69
C LEU A 184 -6.65 21.17 -7.61
N ARG A 185 -7.05 20.65 -6.44
CA ARG A 185 -8.36 20.03 -6.21
C ARG A 185 -9.50 20.92 -6.70
N LYS A 186 -9.46 22.22 -6.37
CA LYS A 186 -10.53 23.15 -6.75
C LYS A 186 -10.56 23.37 -8.27
N GLN A 187 -9.39 23.44 -8.90
CA GLN A 187 -9.27 23.59 -10.35
C GLN A 187 -9.82 22.37 -11.08
N TRP A 188 -9.36 21.18 -10.71
CA TRP A 188 -9.75 19.92 -11.36
C TRP A 188 -11.23 19.59 -11.16
N PHE A 189 -11.79 19.86 -9.99
CA PHE A 189 -13.15 19.47 -9.66
C PHE A 189 -14.20 20.48 -10.15
N ASP A 190 -13.98 21.78 -9.88
CA ASP A 190 -15.00 22.80 -10.13
C ASP A 190 -14.93 23.34 -11.57
N HIS A 191 -13.73 23.56 -12.09
CA HIS A 191 -13.52 24.22 -13.39
C HIS A 191 -13.35 23.22 -14.53
N GLU A 192 -12.45 22.25 -14.37
CA GLU A 192 -12.12 21.29 -15.43
C GLU A 192 -13.00 20.03 -15.40
N LYS A 193 -13.69 19.77 -14.29
CA LYS A 193 -14.60 18.63 -14.09
C LYS A 193 -14.00 17.31 -14.54
N ILE A 194 -12.71 17.11 -14.22
CA ILE A 194 -11.98 15.89 -14.57
C ILE A 194 -12.70 14.70 -13.92
N ARG A 195 -13.01 13.68 -14.74
CA ARG A 195 -13.50 12.41 -14.22
C ARG A 195 -12.33 11.61 -13.68
N PHE A 196 -12.57 10.89 -12.58
CA PHE A 196 -11.58 10.03 -11.94
C PHE A 196 -12.06 8.57 -12.04
N PRO A 197 -11.82 7.87 -13.18
CA PRO A 197 -12.32 6.51 -13.39
C PRO A 197 -11.93 5.53 -12.28
N GLN A 198 -10.75 5.72 -11.69
CA GLN A 198 -10.26 4.90 -10.57
C GLN A 198 -11.12 5.06 -9.31
N ALA A 199 -11.56 6.29 -9.02
CA ALA A 199 -12.47 6.54 -7.91
C ALA A 199 -13.87 5.97 -8.21
N GLU A 200 -14.33 6.05 -9.46
CA GLU A 200 -15.64 5.51 -9.88
C GLU A 200 -15.77 4.01 -9.61
N VAL A 201 -14.74 3.21 -9.92
CA VAL A 201 -14.73 1.77 -9.63
C VAL A 201 -14.88 1.51 -8.12
N THR A 202 -14.11 2.23 -7.31
CA THR A 202 -14.15 2.08 -5.85
C THR A 202 -15.50 2.49 -5.29
N LEU A 203 -16.04 3.61 -5.76
CA LEU A 203 -17.35 4.12 -5.35
C LEU A 203 -18.46 3.14 -5.73
N ALA A 204 -18.45 2.60 -6.95
CA ALA A 204 -19.45 1.65 -7.42
C ALA A 204 -19.46 0.33 -6.61
N LEU A 205 -18.29 -0.10 -6.10
CA LEU A 205 -18.18 -1.28 -5.23
C LEU A 205 -18.70 -1.03 -3.81
N VAL A 206 -18.52 0.19 -3.29
CA VAL A 206 -18.91 0.57 -1.92
C VAL A 206 -20.34 1.10 -1.87
N GLU A 207 -20.90 1.58 -2.97
CA GLU A 207 -22.26 2.12 -3.03
C GLU A 207 -23.28 1.11 -2.48
N GLY A 208 -24.14 1.57 -1.56
CA GLY A 208 -25.17 0.78 -0.90
C GLY A 208 -24.66 -0.26 0.11
N SER A 209 -23.35 -0.35 0.34
CA SER A 209 -22.77 -1.21 1.39
C SER A 209 -23.22 -0.81 2.80
N GLY A 210 -23.74 0.42 3.00
CA GLY A 210 -24.27 0.93 4.27
C GLY A 210 -25.80 0.90 4.46
N GLY A 211 -26.60 0.57 3.43
CA GLY A 211 -28.08 0.66 3.45
C GLY A 211 -28.84 -0.67 3.31
N GLU A 212 -30.19 -0.63 3.34
CA GLU A 212 -31.05 -1.83 3.28
C GLU A 212 -31.13 -2.47 1.87
N SER A 213 -30.87 -1.73 0.80
CA SER A 213 -30.91 -2.24 -0.59
C SER A 213 -29.54 -2.67 -1.12
N SER A 214 -28.88 -3.61 -0.44
CA SER A 214 -27.56 -4.11 -0.88
C SER A 214 -27.63 -4.86 -2.22
N ARG A 215 -28.76 -5.48 -2.58
CA ARG A 215 -28.91 -6.28 -3.82
C ARG A 215 -28.88 -5.50 -5.14
N SER A 216 -29.17 -4.20 -5.13
CA SER A 216 -29.16 -3.37 -6.35
C SER A 216 -27.78 -2.78 -6.67
N THR A 217 -26.77 -3.12 -5.87
CA THR A 217 -25.41 -2.57 -5.95
C THR A 217 -24.50 -3.54 -6.70
N VAL A 218 -23.38 -3.03 -7.24
CA VAL A 218 -22.41 -3.88 -7.96
C VAL A 218 -21.89 -5.00 -7.06
N SER A 219 -21.56 -4.70 -5.80
CA SER A 219 -21.06 -5.68 -4.82
C SER A 219 -22.14 -6.62 -4.29
N GLY A 220 -23.43 -6.30 -4.43
CA GLY A 220 -24.54 -7.19 -4.10
C GLY A 220 -24.99 -8.09 -5.25
N SER A 221 -24.54 -7.85 -6.48
CA SER A 221 -24.95 -8.61 -7.66
C SER A 221 -24.25 -9.97 -7.73
N PRO A 222 -24.98 -11.09 -7.96
CA PRO A 222 -24.36 -12.40 -8.15
C PRO A 222 -23.48 -12.45 -9.42
N THR A 223 -23.77 -11.62 -10.44
CA THR A 223 -22.96 -11.59 -11.68
C THR A 223 -21.56 -11.04 -11.42
N PHE A 224 -21.44 -10.03 -10.54
CA PHE A 224 -20.15 -9.50 -10.12
C PHE A 224 -19.32 -10.59 -9.44
N TRP A 225 -19.91 -11.32 -8.49
CA TRP A 225 -19.22 -12.40 -7.77
C TRP A 225 -18.88 -13.59 -8.66
N ALA A 226 -19.70 -13.91 -9.67
CA ALA A 226 -19.37 -14.93 -10.66
C ALA A 226 -18.14 -14.52 -11.49
N GLY A 227 -18.08 -13.28 -11.96
CA GLY A 227 -16.92 -12.74 -12.68
C GLY A 227 -15.67 -12.70 -11.81
N PHE A 228 -15.80 -12.21 -10.56
CA PHE A 228 -14.72 -12.21 -9.59
C PHE A 228 -14.21 -13.64 -9.31
N ALA A 229 -15.10 -14.60 -9.06
CA ALA A 229 -14.74 -15.99 -8.78
C ALA A 229 -14.05 -16.64 -9.97
N LEU A 230 -14.47 -16.33 -11.21
CA LEU A 230 -13.81 -16.80 -12.42
C LEU A 230 -12.37 -16.26 -12.50
N SER A 231 -12.18 -14.95 -12.37
CA SER A 231 -10.85 -14.33 -12.43
C SER A 231 -9.94 -14.76 -11.28
N ALA A 232 -10.46 -14.77 -10.05
CA ALA A 232 -9.75 -15.25 -8.87
C ALA A 232 -9.42 -16.75 -8.97
N GLY A 233 -10.33 -17.55 -9.54
CA GLY A 233 -10.11 -18.97 -9.77
C GLY A 233 -8.92 -19.25 -10.69
N VAL A 234 -8.78 -18.48 -11.78
CA VAL A 234 -7.62 -18.58 -12.67
C VAL A 234 -6.32 -18.20 -11.95
N LEU A 235 -6.33 -17.13 -11.15
CA LEU A 235 -5.18 -16.71 -10.35
C LEU A 235 -4.77 -17.77 -9.31
N VAL A 236 -5.75 -18.32 -8.59
CA VAL A 236 -5.51 -19.39 -7.60
C VAL A 236 -5.01 -20.65 -8.29
N TRP A 237 -5.60 -21.05 -9.42
CA TRP A 237 -5.14 -22.19 -10.20
C TRP A 237 -3.67 -22.04 -10.60
N ASN A 238 -3.31 -20.91 -11.22
CA ASN A 238 -1.93 -20.62 -11.60
C ASN A 238 -0.98 -20.64 -10.39
N SER A 239 -1.42 -20.11 -9.24
CA SER A 239 -0.62 -20.11 -8.01
C SER A 239 -0.40 -21.53 -7.48
N VAL A 240 -1.44 -22.37 -7.45
CA VAL A 240 -1.34 -23.75 -6.96
C VAL A 240 -0.50 -24.60 -7.92
N SER A 241 -0.71 -24.47 -9.23
CA SER A 241 0.07 -25.19 -10.25
C SER A 241 1.55 -24.82 -10.23
N TYR A 242 1.91 -23.60 -9.83
CA TYR A 242 3.31 -23.21 -9.64
C TYR A 242 3.98 -23.99 -8.48
N PHE A 243 3.30 -24.12 -7.34
CA PHE A 243 3.85 -24.82 -6.17
C PHE A 243 3.71 -26.35 -6.23
N ARG A 244 2.77 -26.85 -7.04
CA ARG A 244 2.61 -28.26 -7.37
C ARG A 244 2.51 -28.35 -8.89
N PRO A 245 3.64 -28.47 -9.61
CA PRO A 245 3.59 -28.77 -11.03
C PRO A 245 2.84 -30.10 -11.19
N ILE A 246 1.63 -30.03 -11.73
CA ILE A 246 0.77 -31.18 -12.02
C ILE A 246 1.09 -31.68 -13.41
#